data_AF-A0A251P5A1-F1
#
_entry.id   AF-A0A251P5A1-F1
#
_cell.length_a   1.000
_cell.length_b   1.000
_cell.length_c   1.000
_cell.angle_alpha   90.00
_cell.angle_beta   90.00
_cell.angle_gamma   90.00
#
_symmetry.space_group_name_H-M   'P 1'
#
loop_
_entity.id
_entity.type
_entity.pdbx_description
1 polymer ?
#
loop_
_entity_poly.entity_id
_entity_poly.type
_entity_poly.pdbx_seq_one_letter_code
_entity_poly.pdbx_strand_id
1 'polypeptide(L)'
;MHRFKLSLRFPKSISSSYRAIHDKTQFDNAGPVASVLKSRAVVRFRGPDTVKFLQGLLTNDVRRFGEAVGEKTSTLPTPNLPTASEAPMYAALLTPQGRFLYDFFLYAPPRPDTKLDKTGSGPGPDPDEALELFADVDASVLDELLSTLKKYRLRSKVDIENVAEELYCWQRFGGNLSEKSSSVEEPEAASVGWGAGVDPAGMSASHGGPLGWQWFKDPRLDCLGFRGIFPSNTTPPLVEADKETDEQNYFLWRIENGVAEGSTEIPKVILLCPGVV
;
A
#
# COMPACT_ATOMS: atom_id res chain seq x y z
N MET A 1 54.64 54.37 -0.90
CA MET A 1 54.37 52.96 -0.56
C MET A 1 53.49 52.90 0.69
N HIS A 2 52.17 52.84 0.51
CA HIS A 2 51.22 52.67 1.62
C HIS A 2 50.31 51.48 1.32
N ARG A 3 50.48 50.40 2.08
CA ARG A 3 49.64 49.19 2.02
C ARG A 3 48.32 49.48 2.72
N PHE A 4 47.24 49.63 1.96
CA PHE A 4 45.88 49.58 2.48
C PHE A 4 45.55 48.12 2.86
N LYS A 5 45.34 47.85 4.15
CA LYS A 5 44.76 46.58 4.63
C LYS A 5 43.25 46.64 4.39
N LEU A 6 42.73 45.89 3.41
CA LEU A 6 41.30 45.59 3.34
C LEU A 6 40.95 44.63 4.48
N SER A 7 40.04 45.05 5.37
CA SER A 7 39.43 44.12 6.33
C SER A 7 38.44 43.23 5.58
N LEU A 8 38.73 41.94 5.48
CA LEU A 8 37.76 40.94 5.05
C LEU A 8 36.69 40.80 6.13
N ARG A 9 35.56 41.50 5.98
CA ARG A 9 34.35 41.21 6.74
C ARG A 9 33.64 40.06 6.03
N PHE A 10 33.74 38.86 6.60
CA PHE A 10 32.89 37.75 6.20
C PHE A 10 31.42 38.14 6.45
N PRO A 11 30.51 38.01 5.48
CA PRO A 11 29.09 38.17 5.74
C PRO A 11 28.68 37.08 6.74
N LYS A 12 28.00 37.50 7.82
CA LYS A 12 27.43 36.58 8.81
C LYS A 12 26.56 35.57 8.06
N SER A 13 26.78 34.29 8.36
CA SER A 13 25.91 33.20 7.92
C SER A 13 24.46 33.61 8.17
N ILE A 14 23.69 33.74 7.10
CA ILE A 14 22.24 33.82 7.19
C ILE A 14 21.84 32.46 7.72
N SER A 15 21.55 32.40 9.02
CA SER A 15 20.80 31.30 9.61
C SER A 15 19.51 31.21 8.81
N SER A 16 19.45 30.24 7.89
CA SER A 16 18.21 29.81 7.30
C SER A 16 17.44 29.12 8.41
N SER A 17 16.78 29.93 9.23
CA SER A 17 15.67 29.48 10.03
C SER A 17 14.58 29.07 9.05
N TYR A 18 14.66 27.82 8.58
CA TYR A 18 13.49 27.13 8.07
C TYR A 18 12.51 27.11 9.24
N ARG A 19 11.64 28.13 9.31
CA ARG A 19 10.45 28.07 10.14
C ARG A 19 9.77 26.77 9.74
N ALA A 20 9.61 25.87 10.69
CA ALA A 20 8.72 24.73 10.56
C ALA A 20 7.32 25.28 10.31
N ILE A 21 7.00 25.51 9.05
CA ILE A 21 5.67 25.88 8.59
C ILE A 21 5.02 24.54 8.29
N HIS A 22 4.37 23.98 9.30
CA HIS A 22 3.02 23.44 9.26
C HIS A 22 2.78 22.67 10.56
N ASP A 23 1.69 23.05 11.19
CA ASP A 23 1.19 22.57 12.46
C ASP A 23 0.78 21.11 12.26
N LYS A 24 1.70 20.17 12.54
CA LYS A 24 1.49 18.71 12.46
C LYS A 24 0.33 18.17 13.33
N THR A 25 -0.44 19.06 13.94
CA THR A 25 -1.14 18.79 15.21
C THR A 25 -2.58 18.33 15.07
N GLN A 26 -3.23 18.48 13.91
CA GLN A 26 -4.66 18.13 13.84
C GLN A 26 -4.89 16.63 13.89
N PHE A 27 -4.10 15.85 13.13
CA PHE A 27 -4.25 14.39 13.08
C PHE A 27 -3.23 13.64 13.94
N ASP A 28 -2.05 14.22 14.24
CA ASP A 28 -1.13 13.61 15.22
C ASP A 28 -1.76 13.55 16.62
N ASN A 29 -2.60 14.53 16.98
CA ASN A 29 -3.30 14.57 18.27
C ASN A 29 -4.73 13.97 18.23
N ALA A 30 -5.31 13.77 17.04
CA ALA A 30 -6.59 13.10 16.90
C ALA A 30 -6.42 11.57 16.95
N GLY A 31 -7.46 10.87 17.37
CA GLY A 31 -7.50 9.41 17.26
C GLY A 31 -7.51 8.93 15.80
N PRO A 32 -7.37 7.61 15.58
CA PRO A 32 -7.38 7.06 14.23
C PRO A 32 -8.73 7.34 13.53
N VAL A 33 -8.66 7.89 12.32
CA VAL A 33 -9.80 8.14 11.44
C VAL A 33 -9.73 7.24 10.22
N ALA A 34 -10.85 7.06 9.52
CA ALA A 34 -10.92 6.29 8.30
C ALA A 34 -11.58 7.08 7.17
N SER A 35 -11.22 6.80 5.93
CA SER A 35 -11.80 7.45 4.76
C SER A 35 -11.92 6.48 3.59
N VAL A 36 -13.01 6.62 2.84
CA VAL A 36 -13.19 5.98 1.52
C VAL A 36 -12.40 6.78 0.49
N LEU A 37 -11.54 6.11 -0.26
CA LEU A 37 -10.75 6.72 -1.31
C LEU A 37 -11.54 6.72 -2.62
N LYS A 38 -12.33 7.78 -2.87
CA LYS A 38 -13.14 7.92 -4.09
C LYS A 38 -12.29 8.18 -5.33
N SER A 39 -11.06 8.66 -5.15
CA SER A 39 -10.07 8.79 -6.22
C SER A 39 -9.50 7.44 -6.68
N ARG A 40 -9.83 6.34 -5.99
CA ARG A 40 -9.30 5.00 -6.26
C ARG A 40 -10.42 4.04 -6.68
N ALA A 41 -10.07 3.06 -7.50
CA ALA A 41 -10.95 2.03 -8.02
C ALA A 41 -10.28 0.65 -7.90
N VAL A 42 -11.09 -0.42 -7.94
CA VAL A 42 -10.60 -1.79 -7.82
C VAL A 42 -10.73 -2.55 -9.13
N VAL A 43 -9.64 -3.18 -9.56
CA VAL A 43 -9.58 -4.07 -10.73
C VAL A 43 -9.29 -5.49 -10.27
N ARG A 44 -10.10 -6.46 -10.72
CA ARG A 44 -9.92 -7.89 -10.47
C ARG A 44 -9.16 -8.56 -11.62
N PHE A 45 -8.19 -9.40 -11.27
CA PHE A 45 -7.43 -10.25 -12.19
C PHE A 45 -7.66 -11.71 -11.85
N ARG A 46 -8.09 -12.49 -12.85
CA ARG A 46 -8.41 -13.92 -12.68
C ARG A 46 -7.85 -14.76 -13.82
N GLY A 47 -7.28 -15.90 -13.50
CA GLY A 47 -6.83 -16.87 -14.51
C GLY A 47 -5.41 -17.41 -14.25
N PRO A 48 -5.03 -18.48 -14.95
CA PRO A 48 -3.77 -19.19 -14.68
C PRO A 48 -2.52 -18.36 -15.00
N ASP A 49 -2.61 -17.38 -15.91
CA ASP A 49 -1.48 -16.55 -16.30
C ASP A 49 -1.36 -15.24 -15.49
N THR A 50 -2.22 -14.98 -14.50
CA THR A 50 -2.29 -13.71 -13.75
C THR A 50 -0.93 -13.26 -13.20
N VAL A 51 -0.25 -14.12 -12.43
CA VAL A 51 1.06 -13.79 -11.82
C VAL A 51 2.10 -13.50 -12.89
N LYS A 52 2.19 -14.36 -13.91
CA LYS A 52 3.16 -14.23 -15.00
C LYS A 52 2.92 -12.94 -15.80
N PHE A 53 1.67 -12.62 -16.07
CA PHE A 53 1.26 -11.41 -16.78
C PHE A 53 1.65 -10.14 -16.00
N LEU A 54 1.28 -10.06 -14.72
CA LEU A 54 1.58 -8.90 -13.88
C LEU A 54 3.09 -8.78 -13.59
N GLN A 55 3.79 -9.89 -13.37
CA GLN A 55 5.26 -9.89 -13.17
C GLN A 55 6.03 -9.31 -14.36
N GLY A 56 5.51 -9.47 -15.58
CA GLY A 56 6.12 -8.92 -16.79
C GLY A 56 5.82 -7.43 -17.02
N LEU A 57 4.92 -6.84 -16.24
CA LEU A 57 4.45 -5.48 -16.42
C LEU A 57 4.81 -4.55 -15.25
N LEU A 58 4.74 -5.06 -14.03
CA LEU A 58 4.89 -4.27 -12.81
C LEU A 58 6.34 -4.22 -12.33
N THR A 59 6.69 -3.15 -11.63
CA THR A 59 8.04 -2.92 -11.10
C THR A 59 8.41 -3.80 -9.91
N ASN A 60 7.43 -4.33 -9.18
CA ASN A 60 7.64 -5.12 -7.97
C ASN A 60 7.42 -6.64 -8.22
N ASP A 61 7.93 -7.48 -7.34
CA ASP A 61 7.93 -8.94 -7.48
C ASP A 61 6.60 -9.58 -7.10
N VAL A 62 5.68 -9.66 -8.06
CA VAL A 62 4.33 -10.23 -7.92
C VAL A 62 4.33 -11.74 -7.68
N ARG A 63 5.46 -12.44 -7.91
CA ARG A 63 5.54 -13.91 -7.69
C ARG A 63 5.25 -14.31 -6.25
N ARG A 64 5.47 -13.39 -5.30
CA ARG A 64 5.17 -13.56 -3.87
C ARG A 64 3.71 -13.94 -3.59
N PHE A 65 2.77 -13.56 -4.46
CA PHE A 65 1.35 -13.94 -4.33
C PHE A 65 1.03 -15.36 -4.86
N GLY A 66 1.89 -15.90 -5.71
CA GLY A 66 1.71 -17.23 -6.32
C GLY A 66 2.34 -18.36 -5.53
N GLU A 67 3.34 -18.06 -4.70
CA GLU A 67 4.03 -19.05 -3.87
C GLU A 67 3.12 -19.49 -2.72
N ALA A 68 2.81 -20.80 -2.66
CA ALA A 68 2.09 -21.36 -1.52
C ALA A 68 2.95 -21.25 -0.26
N VAL A 69 2.31 -20.86 0.85
CA VAL A 69 2.90 -20.86 2.19
C VAL A 69 3.35 -22.29 2.49
N GLY A 70 4.63 -22.62 2.23
CA GLY A 70 5.16 -23.96 2.52
C GLY A 70 6.29 -24.47 1.63
N GLU A 71 6.50 -23.94 0.41
CA GLU A 71 7.56 -24.47 -0.46
C GLU A 71 8.54 -23.40 -0.95
N LYS A 72 9.77 -23.48 -0.41
CA LYS A 72 11.06 -23.02 -1.00
C LYS A 72 11.60 -21.62 -0.68
N THR A 73 11.19 -20.96 0.39
CA THR A 73 11.90 -19.76 0.89
C THR A 73 12.16 -19.78 2.39
N SER A 74 12.79 -20.83 2.89
CA SER A 74 13.77 -20.69 3.98
C SER A 74 14.76 -21.85 3.94
N THR A 75 16.06 -21.55 3.83
CA THR A 75 17.13 -22.49 4.17
C THR A 75 17.35 -22.57 5.69
N LEU A 76 16.34 -22.19 6.48
CA LEU A 76 16.34 -22.24 7.95
C LEU A 76 15.00 -22.82 8.41
N PRO A 77 14.99 -24.05 8.97
CA PRO A 77 13.77 -24.71 9.42
C PRO A 77 13.34 -24.08 10.74
N THR A 78 12.63 -22.95 10.68
CA THR A 78 11.90 -22.42 11.83
C THR A 78 10.41 -22.66 11.60
N PRO A 79 9.81 -23.69 12.23
CA PRO A 79 8.44 -24.15 11.96
C PRO A 79 7.34 -23.17 12.40
N ASN A 80 7.68 -21.98 12.89
CA ASN A 80 6.74 -21.06 13.55
C ASN A 80 6.63 -19.68 12.89
N LEU A 81 7.26 -19.45 11.73
CA LEU A 81 7.09 -18.18 11.01
C LEU A 81 6.08 -18.38 9.86
N PRO A 82 4.86 -17.84 9.94
CA PRO A 82 3.98 -17.81 8.79
C PRO A 82 4.63 -16.89 7.74
N THR A 83 5.16 -17.47 6.67
CA THR A 83 5.53 -16.73 5.45
C THR A 83 4.24 -16.32 4.76
N ALA A 84 3.50 -15.39 5.36
CA ALA A 84 2.34 -14.79 4.72
C ALA A 84 2.85 -13.91 3.57
N SER A 85 2.27 -14.07 2.38
CA SER A 85 2.42 -13.06 1.31
C SER A 85 1.95 -11.73 1.89
N GLU A 86 2.88 -10.79 2.05
CA GLU A 86 2.68 -9.51 2.74
C GLU A 86 1.90 -8.54 1.84
N ALA A 87 0.63 -8.87 1.61
CA ALA A 87 -0.30 -7.96 0.96
C ALA A 87 -0.54 -6.73 1.86
N PRO A 88 -0.85 -5.56 1.27
CA PRO A 88 -0.80 -5.26 -0.14
C PRO A 88 0.61 -4.91 -0.61
N MET A 89 0.85 -5.08 -1.90
CA MET A 89 2.12 -4.70 -2.54
C MET A 89 1.95 -3.45 -3.37
N TYR A 90 2.75 -2.41 -3.09
CA TYR A 90 2.87 -1.27 -3.99
C TYR A 90 3.72 -1.63 -5.21
N ALA A 91 3.24 -1.29 -6.40
CA ALA A 91 3.96 -1.45 -7.65
C ALA A 91 3.56 -0.36 -8.66
N ALA A 92 4.37 -0.18 -9.70
CA ALA A 92 4.06 0.72 -10.80
C ALA A 92 4.12 0.00 -12.14
N LEU A 93 3.35 0.47 -13.12
CA LEU A 93 3.53 0.18 -14.53
C LEU A 93 4.28 1.34 -15.17
N LEU A 94 5.33 1.02 -15.93
CA LEU A 94 6.15 2.00 -16.63
C LEU A 94 6.03 1.85 -18.15
N THR A 95 6.40 2.91 -18.86
CA THR A 95 6.73 2.82 -20.29
C THR A 95 8.01 2.02 -20.51
N PRO A 96 8.28 1.51 -21.72
CA PRO A 96 9.56 0.90 -22.06
C PRO A 96 10.77 1.82 -21.83
N GLN A 97 10.56 3.14 -21.82
CA GLN A 97 11.59 4.14 -21.51
C GLN A 97 11.76 4.41 -20.01
N GLY A 98 11.03 3.70 -19.14
CA GLY A 98 11.11 3.84 -17.68
C GLY A 98 10.31 4.99 -17.10
N ARG A 99 9.42 5.63 -17.87
CA ARG A 99 8.51 6.68 -17.36
C ARG A 99 7.29 6.09 -16.66
N PHE A 100 6.84 6.72 -15.58
CA PHE A 100 5.64 6.34 -14.85
C PHE A 100 4.39 6.36 -15.74
N LEU A 101 3.53 5.34 -15.61
CA LEU A 101 2.20 5.33 -16.20
C LEU A 101 1.12 5.23 -15.13
N TYR A 102 1.18 4.21 -14.28
CA TYR A 102 0.14 3.92 -13.28
C TYR A 102 0.76 3.31 -12.03
N ASP A 103 0.13 3.53 -10.88
CA ASP A 103 0.44 2.87 -9.62
C ASP A 103 -0.64 1.84 -9.25
N PHE A 104 -0.21 0.83 -8.50
CA PHE A 104 -1.04 -0.30 -8.08
C PHE A 104 -0.76 -0.62 -6.63
N PHE A 105 -1.82 -0.92 -5.87
CA PHE A 105 -1.71 -1.69 -4.63
C PHE A 105 -2.38 -3.04 -4.85
N LEU A 106 -1.58 -4.11 -4.83
CA LEU A 106 -2.05 -5.47 -5.11
C LEU A 106 -2.44 -6.18 -3.83
N TYR A 107 -3.64 -6.76 -3.82
CA TYR A 107 -4.18 -7.57 -2.72
C TYR A 107 -4.40 -9.00 -3.21
N ALA A 108 -4.06 -9.96 -2.35
CA ALA A 108 -4.48 -11.34 -2.49
C ALA A 108 -5.50 -11.63 -1.38
N PRO A 109 -6.73 -12.07 -1.71
CA PRO A 109 -7.66 -12.53 -0.69
C PRO A 109 -7.07 -13.76 0.02
N PRO A 110 -7.35 -13.96 1.31
CA PRO A 110 -7.01 -15.18 2.01
C PRO A 110 -7.67 -16.36 1.29
N ARG A 111 -6.86 -17.29 0.79
CA ARG A 111 -7.39 -18.47 0.11
C ARG A 111 -8.19 -19.33 1.10
N PRO A 112 -9.32 -19.94 0.69
CA PRO A 112 -10.16 -20.73 1.59
C PRO A 112 -9.42 -21.94 2.21
N ASP A 113 -8.36 -22.43 1.57
CA ASP A 113 -7.45 -23.47 2.04
C ASP A 113 -6.59 -23.06 3.26
N THR A 114 -6.37 -21.77 3.46
CA THR A 114 -5.60 -21.22 4.59
C THR A 114 -6.41 -21.12 5.89
N LYS A 115 -7.73 -21.25 5.83
CA LYS A 115 -8.59 -21.33 7.01
C LYS A 115 -8.76 -22.80 7.39
N LEU A 116 -8.18 -23.19 8.54
CA LEU A 116 -8.50 -24.46 9.16
C LEU A 116 -10.02 -24.55 9.35
N ASP A 117 -10.62 -25.66 8.92
CA ASP A 117 -12.01 -25.94 9.26
C ASP A 117 -12.15 -26.18 10.77
N LYS A 118 -13.39 -26.28 11.28
CA LYS A 118 -13.66 -26.54 12.70
C LYS A 118 -13.07 -27.87 13.21
N THR A 119 -12.63 -28.73 12.31
CA THR A 119 -11.98 -30.02 12.55
C THR A 119 -10.44 -29.92 12.55
N GLY A 120 -9.87 -28.73 12.36
CA GLY A 120 -8.42 -28.52 12.35
C GLY A 120 -7.73 -29.01 11.07
N SER A 121 -8.49 -29.25 10.00
CA SER A 121 -7.98 -29.61 8.68
C SER A 121 -8.32 -28.49 7.70
N GLY A 122 -7.34 -27.86 7.07
CA GLY A 122 -7.63 -26.95 5.96
C GLY A 122 -8.22 -27.78 4.80
N PRO A 123 -9.25 -27.30 4.08
CA PRO A 123 -9.54 -27.90 2.78
C PRO A 123 -8.28 -27.70 1.96
N GLY A 124 -7.55 -28.77 1.61
CA GLY A 124 -6.34 -28.64 0.80
C GLY A 124 -6.64 -27.85 -0.48
N PRO A 125 -5.66 -27.13 -1.05
CA PRO A 125 -5.88 -26.27 -2.21
C PRO A 125 -6.63 -27.05 -3.29
N ASP A 126 -7.81 -26.56 -3.67
CA ASP A 126 -8.48 -27.08 -4.86
C ASP A 126 -7.57 -26.75 -6.05
N PRO A 127 -7.00 -27.74 -6.74
CA PRO A 127 -6.07 -27.49 -7.84
C PRO A 127 -6.69 -26.67 -8.98
N ASP A 128 -8.03 -26.57 -9.05
CA ASP A 128 -8.75 -25.76 -10.03
C ASP A 128 -9.13 -24.35 -9.55
N GLU A 129 -8.85 -23.98 -8.29
CA GLU A 129 -9.10 -22.61 -7.80
C GLU A 129 -7.99 -21.66 -8.28
N ALA A 130 -8.25 -21.02 -9.42
CA ALA A 130 -7.33 -20.06 -10.01
C ALA A 130 -7.09 -18.88 -9.06
N LEU A 131 -5.82 -18.50 -8.87
CA LEU A 131 -5.43 -17.32 -8.10
C LEU A 131 -6.18 -16.07 -8.58
N GLU A 132 -6.84 -15.40 -7.64
CA GLU A 132 -7.47 -14.10 -7.85
C GLU A 132 -6.64 -13.01 -7.17
N LEU A 133 -6.36 -11.93 -7.91
CA LEU A 133 -5.69 -10.74 -7.39
C LEU A 133 -6.55 -9.52 -7.63
N PHE A 134 -6.49 -8.59 -6.70
CA PHE A 134 -7.18 -7.30 -6.79
C PHE A 134 -6.14 -6.20 -6.81
N ALA A 135 -6.37 -5.18 -7.64
CA ALA A 135 -5.54 -3.98 -7.64
C ALA A 135 -6.39 -2.76 -7.34
N ASP A 136 -5.98 -2.02 -6.32
CA ASP A 136 -6.37 -0.63 -6.14
C ASP A 136 -5.54 0.24 -7.10
N VAL A 137 -6.22 1.03 -7.92
CA VAL A 137 -5.67 1.87 -8.99
C VAL A 137 -6.34 3.24 -9.01
N ASP A 138 -5.70 4.22 -9.65
CA ASP A 138 -6.25 5.58 -9.82
C ASP A 138 -7.51 5.55 -10.72
N ALA A 139 -8.65 5.96 -10.16
CA ALA A 139 -9.95 5.92 -10.82
C ALA A 139 -10.01 6.88 -12.02
N SER A 140 -9.26 7.99 -11.99
CA SER A 140 -9.29 9.01 -13.04
C SER A 140 -8.73 8.53 -14.39
N VAL A 141 -7.87 7.51 -14.36
CA VAL A 141 -7.20 6.92 -15.52
C VAL A 141 -7.58 5.46 -15.76
N LEU A 142 -8.62 4.97 -15.08
CA LEU A 142 -9.03 3.56 -15.10
C LEU A 142 -9.31 3.04 -16.52
N ASP A 143 -10.03 3.81 -17.34
CA ASP A 143 -10.34 3.40 -18.71
C ASP A 143 -9.09 3.28 -19.60
N GLU A 144 -8.15 4.22 -19.47
CA GLU A 144 -6.86 4.20 -20.17
C GLU A 144 -6.01 3.01 -19.70
N LEU A 145 -6.00 2.75 -18.39
CA LEU A 145 -5.33 1.62 -17.78
C LEU A 145 -5.89 0.29 -18.29
N LEU A 146 -7.21 0.09 -18.27
CA LEU A 146 -7.85 -1.14 -18.74
C LEU A 146 -7.58 -1.38 -20.23
N SER A 147 -7.63 -0.32 -21.04
CA SER A 147 -7.25 -0.39 -22.46
C SER A 147 -5.79 -0.82 -22.63
N THR A 148 -4.88 -0.26 -21.83
CA THR A 148 -3.45 -0.59 -21.83
C THR A 148 -3.21 -2.04 -21.41
N LEU A 149 -3.85 -2.51 -20.34
CA LEU A 149 -3.72 -3.89 -19.85
C LEU A 149 -4.28 -4.89 -20.88
N LYS A 150 -5.42 -4.58 -21.51
CA LYS A 150 -6.00 -5.41 -22.60
C LYS A 150 -5.06 -5.50 -23.80
N LYS A 151 -4.38 -4.40 -24.16
CA LYS A 151 -3.36 -4.40 -25.22
C LYS A 151 -2.16 -5.30 -24.86
N TYR A 152 -1.72 -5.28 -23.61
CA TYR A 152 -0.58 -6.09 -23.15
C TYR A 152 -0.93 -7.55 -22.85
N ARG A 153 -2.21 -7.87 -22.62
CA ARG A 153 -2.68 -9.24 -22.35
C ARG A 153 -2.25 -10.24 -23.42
N LEU A 154 -2.30 -9.88 -24.70
CA LEU A 154 -1.93 -10.76 -25.83
C LEU A 154 -2.54 -12.18 -25.68
N ARG A 155 -1.68 -13.21 -25.56
CA ARG A 155 -2.06 -14.62 -25.41
C ARG A 155 -2.24 -15.08 -23.96
N SER A 156 -1.98 -14.21 -23.00
CA SER A 156 -2.11 -14.52 -21.57
C SER A 156 -3.58 -14.80 -21.25
N LYS A 157 -3.83 -15.94 -20.61
CA LYS A 157 -5.14 -16.35 -20.10
C LYS A 157 -5.40 -15.65 -18.77
N VAL A 158 -5.69 -14.36 -18.85
CA VAL A 158 -6.08 -13.51 -17.73
C VAL A 158 -7.34 -12.74 -18.08
N ASP A 159 -8.32 -12.81 -17.20
CA ASP A 159 -9.50 -11.99 -17.19
C ASP A 159 -9.27 -10.76 -16.33
N ILE A 160 -9.71 -9.60 -16.82
CA ILE A 160 -9.41 -8.28 -16.23
C ILE A 160 -10.72 -7.50 -16.17
N GLU A 161 -11.20 -7.27 -14.96
CA GLU A 161 -12.55 -6.74 -14.71
C GLU A 161 -12.50 -5.53 -13.77
N ASN A 162 -13.32 -4.53 -14.05
CA ASN A 162 -13.54 -3.41 -13.14
C ASN A 162 -14.61 -3.82 -12.11
N VAL A 163 -14.25 -3.77 -10.83
CA VAL A 163 -15.14 -4.13 -9.71
C VAL A 163 -15.31 -2.96 -8.72
N ALA A 164 -15.14 -1.73 -9.20
CA ALA A 164 -15.25 -0.51 -8.39
C ALA A 164 -16.65 -0.27 -7.78
N GLU A 165 -17.71 -0.90 -8.32
CA GLU A 165 -19.05 -0.86 -7.74
C GLU A 165 -19.22 -1.87 -6.59
N GLU A 166 -18.44 -2.96 -6.60
CA GLU A 166 -18.49 -4.02 -5.59
C GLU A 166 -17.55 -3.77 -4.42
N LEU A 167 -16.39 -3.17 -4.69
CA LEU A 167 -15.31 -2.99 -3.73
C LEU A 167 -14.83 -1.54 -3.67
N TYR A 168 -14.73 -1.01 -2.47
CA TYR A 168 -14.19 0.31 -2.18
C TYR A 168 -12.83 0.23 -1.52
N CYS A 169 -11.97 1.17 -1.90
CA CYS A 169 -10.67 1.39 -1.30
C CYS A 169 -10.82 2.24 -0.05
N TRP A 170 -10.22 1.79 1.04
CA TRP A 170 -10.28 2.47 2.33
C TRP A 170 -8.88 2.71 2.88
N GLN A 171 -8.75 3.84 3.57
CA GLN A 171 -7.58 4.14 4.38
C GLN A 171 -7.99 4.45 5.82
N ARG A 172 -7.23 3.91 6.78
CA ARG A 172 -7.25 4.28 8.19
C ARG A 172 -5.94 4.94 8.60
N PHE A 173 -5.97 6.20 9.00
CA PHE A 173 -4.77 7.03 9.24
C PHE A 173 -4.96 7.95 10.46
N GLY A 174 -3.91 8.68 10.85
CA GLY A 174 -3.88 9.55 12.02
C GLY A 174 -2.98 9.06 13.16
N GLY A 175 -2.86 9.88 14.20
CA GLY A 175 -2.03 9.65 15.37
C GLY A 175 -2.45 8.39 16.16
N ASN A 176 -1.49 7.82 16.90
CA ASN A 176 -1.67 6.63 17.75
C ASN A 176 -1.99 5.31 17.02
N LEU A 177 -1.80 5.23 15.70
CA LEU A 177 -1.90 3.95 14.98
C LEU A 177 -0.70 3.02 15.22
N SER A 178 0.46 3.56 15.61
CA SER A 178 1.68 2.78 15.91
C SER A 178 1.99 2.62 17.41
N GLU A 179 1.34 3.35 18.31
CA GLU A 179 1.72 3.44 19.74
C GLU A 179 0.95 2.49 20.67
N LYS A 180 0.83 1.22 20.29
CA LYS A 180 0.69 0.12 21.26
C LYS A 180 1.88 -0.82 21.26
N SER A 181 3.04 -0.40 20.74
CA SER A 181 4.32 -0.93 21.22
C SER A 181 4.73 -0.12 22.45
N SER A 182 4.17 -0.42 23.62
CA SER A 182 4.60 0.22 24.85
C SER A 182 6.10 -0.04 25.05
N SER A 183 6.86 1.04 25.10
CA SER A 183 8.30 1.13 25.29
C SER A 183 8.74 0.69 26.70
N VAL A 184 8.61 -0.60 26.99
CA VAL A 184 9.33 -1.26 28.08
C VAL A 184 9.70 -2.66 27.60
N GLU A 185 10.78 -2.79 26.84
CA GLU A 185 11.64 -3.98 26.90
C GLU A 185 12.99 -3.71 26.25
N GLU A 186 14.01 -4.21 26.93
CA GLU A 186 15.44 -3.97 26.78
C GLU A 186 16.02 -4.21 25.37
N PRO A 187 17.12 -3.53 24.99
CA PRO A 187 17.67 -3.55 23.63
C PRO A 187 18.31 -4.91 23.24
N GLU A 188 18.34 -5.88 24.15
CA GLU A 188 19.00 -7.18 23.94
C GLU A 188 18.04 -8.24 23.36
N ALA A 189 16.72 -8.00 23.43
CA ALA A 189 15.69 -8.92 22.94
C ALA A 189 15.38 -8.78 21.43
N ALA A 190 15.89 -7.73 20.76
CA ALA A 190 15.72 -7.55 19.32
C ALA A 190 16.41 -8.66 18.47
N SER A 191 17.31 -9.42 19.09
CA SER A 191 18.01 -10.56 18.49
C SER A 191 17.37 -11.92 18.79
N VAL A 192 16.29 -11.98 19.57
CA VAL A 192 15.66 -13.23 20.01
C VAL A 192 14.18 -13.25 19.65
N GLY A 193 13.88 -13.30 18.34
CA GLY A 193 12.76 -14.07 17.78
C GLY A 193 11.32 -13.89 18.31
N TRP A 194 10.99 -12.82 19.05
CA TRP A 194 9.65 -12.53 19.59
C TRP A 194 9.37 -11.01 19.57
N GLY A 195 9.58 -10.36 18.42
CA GLY A 195 9.57 -8.89 18.36
C GLY A 195 9.32 -8.27 16.99
N ALA A 196 8.62 -8.95 16.07
CA ALA A 196 7.91 -8.22 15.03
C ALA A 196 6.56 -7.82 15.65
N GLY A 197 6.43 -6.56 16.07
CA GLY A 197 5.26 -6.02 16.76
C GLY A 197 3.99 -6.17 15.94
N VAL A 198 3.27 -7.27 16.18
CA VAL A 198 1.95 -7.52 15.63
C VAL A 198 1.01 -7.78 16.80
N ASP A 199 0.13 -6.84 17.09
CA ASP A 199 -0.96 -7.02 18.06
C ASP A 199 -1.91 -8.12 17.53
N PRO A 200 -2.01 -9.30 18.19
CA PRO A 200 -2.91 -10.36 17.76
C PRO A 200 -4.38 -9.96 17.81
N ALA A 201 -4.75 -8.99 18.67
CA ALA A 201 -6.11 -8.47 18.78
C ALA A 201 -6.44 -7.52 17.61
N GLY A 202 -5.47 -6.71 17.18
CA GLY A 202 -5.57 -5.87 15.97
C GLY A 202 -5.70 -6.70 14.70
N MET A 203 -4.89 -7.76 14.57
CA MET A 203 -5.00 -8.75 13.48
C MET A 203 -6.38 -9.44 13.49
N SER A 204 -6.81 -9.94 14.66
CA SER A 204 -8.08 -10.67 14.80
C SER A 204 -9.31 -9.80 14.48
N ALA A 205 -9.27 -8.50 14.82
CA ALA A 205 -10.31 -7.54 14.44
C ALA A 205 -10.19 -7.08 12.98
N SER A 206 -8.99 -7.06 12.39
CA SER A 206 -8.81 -6.81 10.95
C SER A 206 -9.25 -8.00 10.09
N HIS A 207 -9.20 -9.25 10.59
CA HIS A 207 -9.70 -10.46 9.91
C HIS A 207 -11.23 -10.63 10.02
N GLY A 208 -11.97 -9.53 10.16
CA GLY A 208 -13.38 -9.50 10.52
C GLY A 208 -14.32 -9.64 9.33
N GLY A 209 -14.36 -10.81 8.68
CA GLY A 209 -15.43 -11.12 7.73
C GLY A 209 -15.37 -12.53 7.13
N PRO A 210 -16.52 -13.14 6.79
CA PRO A 210 -16.56 -14.44 6.10
C PRO A 210 -15.79 -14.42 4.77
N LEU A 211 -15.66 -13.24 4.15
CA LEU A 211 -15.02 -13.01 2.85
C LEU A 211 -13.50 -12.74 2.91
N GLY A 212 -12.88 -12.69 4.09
CA GLY A 212 -11.42 -12.58 4.22
C GLY A 212 -10.80 -11.20 3.94
N TRP A 213 -11.59 -10.16 3.69
CA TRP A 213 -11.08 -8.79 3.58
C TRP A 213 -10.54 -8.28 4.91
N GLN A 214 -9.37 -7.64 4.89
CA GLN A 214 -8.70 -7.16 6.09
C GLN A 214 -7.96 -5.84 5.86
N TRP A 215 -7.68 -5.16 6.97
CA TRP A 215 -6.74 -4.06 7.01
C TRP A 215 -5.31 -4.56 6.93
N PHE A 216 -4.48 -3.84 6.18
CA PHE A 216 -3.05 -4.09 6.09
C PHE A 216 -2.30 -2.78 6.29
N LYS A 217 -1.03 -2.84 6.71
CA LYS A 217 -0.19 -1.63 6.74
C LYS A 217 -0.04 -1.05 5.33
N ASP A 218 0.02 0.27 5.22
CA ASP A 218 0.34 0.90 3.94
C ASP A 218 1.77 0.52 3.53
N PRO A 219 1.96 -0.11 2.35
CA PRO A 219 3.25 -0.67 1.96
C PRO A 219 4.28 0.40 1.56
N ARG A 220 3.88 1.68 1.47
CA ARG A 220 4.79 2.78 1.13
C ARG A 220 5.48 3.31 2.37
N LEU A 221 4.73 3.53 3.45
CA LEU A 221 5.23 4.17 4.67
C LEU A 221 4.31 3.89 5.86
N ASP A 222 4.89 3.40 6.96
CA ASP A 222 4.13 2.99 8.16
C ASP A 222 3.25 4.10 8.75
N CYS A 223 3.68 5.37 8.70
CA CYS A 223 2.90 6.48 9.24
C CYS A 223 1.64 6.81 8.42
N LEU A 224 1.48 6.26 7.21
CA LEU A 224 0.22 6.37 6.46
C LEU A 224 -0.88 5.48 7.05
N GLY A 225 -0.53 4.61 8.00
CA GLY A 225 -1.46 3.77 8.71
C GLY A 225 -1.82 2.50 7.95
N PHE A 226 -3.11 2.24 7.82
CA PHE A 226 -3.64 1.01 7.26
C PHE A 226 -4.48 1.27 6.02
N ARG A 227 -4.45 0.31 5.11
CA ARG A 227 -5.09 0.33 3.81
C ARG A 227 -5.79 -1.00 3.57
N GLY A 228 -6.94 -0.97 2.92
CA GLY A 228 -7.71 -2.18 2.63
C GLY A 228 -8.76 -1.95 1.55
N ILE A 229 -9.26 -3.04 0.97
CA ILE A 229 -10.41 -3.04 0.08
C ILE A 229 -11.55 -3.81 0.75
N PHE A 230 -12.76 -3.25 0.70
CA PHE A 230 -13.92 -3.78 1.39
C PHE A 230 -15.18 -3.71 0.51
N PRO A 231 -16.15 -4.62 0.69
CA PRO A 231 -17.42 -4.57 -0.03
C PRO A 231 -18.15 -3.24 0.13
N SER A 232 -18.69 -2.69 -0.96
CA SER A 232 -19.37 -1.39 -0.98
C SER A 232 -20.62 -1.33 -0.11
N ASN A 233 -21.22 -2.49 0.19
CA ASN A 233 -22.41 -2.62 1.02
C ASN A 233 -22.14 -2.74 2.54
N THR A 234 -20.88 -2.74 2.96
CA THR A 234 -20.49 -3.02 4.35
C THR A 234 -19.47 -2.00 4.85
N THR A 235 -19.70 -1.44 6.03
CA THR A 235 -18.67 -0.64 6.72
C THR A 235 -17.53 -1.55 7.17
N PRO A 236 -16.26 -1.22 6.87
CA PRO A 236 -15.12 -2.04 7.29
C PRO A 236 -15.06 -2.20 8.82
N PRO A 237 -14.47 -3.30 9.33
CA PRO A 237 -14.24 -3.45 10.76
C PRO A 237 -13.36 -2.31 11.27
N LEU A 238 -13.55 -1.92 12.54
CA LEU A 238 -12.79 -0.85 13.20
C LEU A 238 -12.98 0.56 12.61
N VAL A 239 -14.01 0.77 11.79
CA VAL A 239 -14.50 2.08 11.38
C VAL A 239 -15.75 2.38 12.18
N GLU A 240 -15.64 3.30 13.15
CA GLU A 240 -16.79 3.85 13.87
C GLU A 240 -17.37 5.00 13.03
N ALA A 241 -18.70 5.14 13.00
CA ALA A 241 -19.37 6.09 12.11
C ALA A 241 -19.00 7.57 12.36
N ASP A 242 -18.58 7.91 13.57
CA ASP A 242 -18.09 9.23 13.98
C ASP A 242 -16.60 9.47 13.62
N LYS A 243 -15.89 8.43 13.18
CA LYS A 243 -14.47 8.48 12.80
C LYS A 243 -14.24 8.39 11.29
N GLU A 244 -15.32 8.28 10.50
CA GLU A 244 -15.24 8.43 9.06
C GLU A 244 -15.00 9.91 8.69
N THR A 245 -14.09 10.15 7.74
CA THR A 245 -13.69 11.49 7.34
C THR A 245 -13.56 11.61 5.82
N ASP A 246 -13.56 12.83 5.33
CA ASP A 246 -13.43 13.11 3.90
C ASP A 246 -12.03 12.74 3.37
N GLU A 247 -11.97 12.28 2.12
CA GLU A 247 -10.73 11.87 1.44
C GLU A 247 -9.69 13.00 1.40
N GLN A 248 -10.13 14.27 1.38
CA GLN A 248 -9.25 15.42 1.39
C GLN A 248 -8.35 15.46 2.64
N ASN A 249 -8.83 14.94 3.77
CA ASN A 249 -8.02 14.85 5.00
C ASN A 249 -6.90 13.81 4.86
N TYR A 250 -7.17 12.70 4.17
CA TYR A 250 -6.12 11.72 3.86
C TYR A 250 -5.11 12.27 2.87
N PHE A 251 -5.56 13.00 1.84
CA PHE A 251 -4.67 13.68 0.91
C PHE A 251 -3.70 14.60 1.67
N LEU A 252 -4.20 15.47 2.56
CA LEU A 252 -3.35 16.35 3.37
C LEU A 252 -2.36 15.55 4.22
N TRP A 253 -2.81 14.50 4.92
CA TRP A 253 -1.95 13.62 5.71
C TRP A 253 -0.81 13.00 4.88
N ARG A 254 -1.11 12.50 3.67
CA ARG A 254 -0.09 11.94 2.77
C ARG A 254 0.93 12.99 2.31
N ILE A 255 0.46 14.18 1.95
CA ILE A 255 1.31 15.27 1.46
C ILE A 255 2.24 15.78 2.57
N GLU A 256 1.75 15.89 3.81
CA GLU A 256 2.58 16.23 4.98
C GLU A 256 3.68 15.19 5.23
N ASN A 257 3.42 13.93 4.92
CA ASN A 257 4.39 12.84 4.99
C ASN A 257 5.22 12.66 3.70
N GLY A 258 5.02 13.52 2.69
CA GLY A 258 5.81 13.52 1.45
C GLY A 258 5.53 12.32 0.53
N VAL A 259 4.35 11.71 0.62
CA VAL A 259 3.99 10.51 -0.16
C VAL A 259 3.02 10.86 -1.28
N ALA A 260 3.49 10.74 -2.53
CA ALA A 260 2.67 10.93 -3.72
C ALA A 260 1.78 9.71 -4.04
N GLU A 261 0.66 9.93 -4.71
CA GLU A 261 -0.28 8.89 -5.16
C GLU A 261 -0.90 9.23 -6.53
N GLY A 262 -1.02 8.22 -7.39
CA GLY A 262 -1.73 8.35 -8.67
C GLY A 262 -1.02 9.20 -9.73
N SER A 263 -1.68 9.33 -10.89
CA SER A 263 -1.13 10.01 -12.07
C SER A 263 -1.21 11.54 -11.96
N THR A 264 -2.08 12.04 -11.09
CA THR A 264 -2.23 13.48 -10.83
C THR A 264 -0.99 14.04 -10.13
N GLU A 265 -0.42 13.28 -9.19
CA GLU A 265 0.75 13.69 -8.39
C GLU A 265 2.07 13.20 -9.02
N ILE A 266 2.04 12.09 -9.78
CA ILE A 266 3.20 11.51 -10.46
C ILE A 266 3.03 11.63 -11.99
N PRO A 267 3.56 12.69 -12.63
CA PRO A 267 3.30 12.95 -14.03
C PRO A 267 4.00 11.96 -14.97
N LYS A 268 3.33 11.57 -16.07
CA LYS A 268 3.86 10.72 -17.15
C LYS A 268 5.01 11.38 -17.99
N VAL A 269 5.29 12.67 -17.76
CA VAL A 269 6.26 13.59 -18.44
C VAL A 269 5.87 13.86 -19.92
N ILE A 270 5.68 15.11 -20.42
CA ILE A 270 6.56 16.29 -20.42
C ILE A 270 5.72 17.58 -20.18
N LEU A 271 6.08 18.43 -19.20
CA LEU A 271 5.76 19.86 -19.28
C LEU A 271 6.72 20.47 -20.32
N LEU A 272 6.36 20.40 -21.60
CA LEU A 272 6.99 21.27 -22.59
C LEU A 272 6.48 22.66 -22.21
N CYS A 273 7.35 23.52 -21.69
CA CYS A 273 7.04 24.94 -21.61
C CYS A 273 6.58 25.39 -23.00
N PRO A 274 5.33 25.85 -23.18
CA PRO A 274 4.93 26.40 -24.46
C PRO A 274 5.58 27.78 -24.59
N GLY A 275 6.61 27.87 -25.43
CA GLY A 275 7.06 29.12 -26.02
C GLY A 275 8.30 29.78 -25.41
N VAL A 276 9.47 29.44 -25.96
CA VAL A 276 10.46 30.44 -26.38
C VAL A 276 11.09 29.91 -27.68
N VAL A 277 10.56 30.36 -28.82
CA VAL A 277 11.27 30.38 -30.11
C VAL A 277 11.08 31.78 -30.67
#